data_AF-D8G7T7-F1
#
_entry.id   AF-D8G7T7-F1
#
_cell.length_a   1.000
_cell.length_b   1.000
_cell.length_c   1.000
_cell.angle_alpha   90.00
_cell.angle_beta   90.00
_cell.angle_gamma   90.00
#
_symmetry.space_group_name_H-M   'P 1'
#
loop_
_entity.id
_entity.type
_entity.pdbx_description
1 polymer ?
#
loop_
_entity_poly.entity_id
_entity_poly.type
_entity_poly.pdbx_seq_one_letter_code
_entity_poly.pdbx_strand_id
1 'polypeptide(L)'
;MTNPSDEISEPSKPKEDEKAILIAELQQAGIKHTPEKILRIAKLSDGKIVFLEEGKGGKRGSGLKHILENHQQEFATRGLCETNLPDAIINAVTQGEIVDYQQTNRPIYKISFNNKIQLIAVTVADNGYIVCANPGSLRRSR
;
A
#
# COMPACT_ATOMS: atom_id res chain seq x y z
N MET A 1 -45.57 -3.87 -19.73
CA MET A 1 -44.93 -3.08 -18.67
C MET A 1 -44.77 -3.99 -17.47
N THR A 2 -43.53 -4.42 -17.19
CA THR A 2 -42.93 -4.63 -15.86
C THR A 2 -41.58 -5.31 -16.05
N ASN A 3 -40.53 -4.65 -15.56
CA ASN A 3 -39.16 -5.15 -15.52
C ASN A 3 -39.07 -6.42 -14.67
N PRO A 4 -38.28 -7.43 -15.06
CA PRO A 4 -37.60 -8.25 -14.09
C PRO A 4 -36.35 -7.49 -13.65
N SER A 5 -36.39 -6.96 -12.44
CA SER A 5 -35.19 -6.49 -11.75
C SER A 5 -34.24 -7.67 -11.63
N ASP A 6 -33.20 -7.67 -12.44
CA ASP A 6 -32.00 -8.46 -12.17
C ASP A 6 -31.50 -8.07 -10.78
N GLU A 7 -31.53 -9.04 -9.86
CA GLU A 7 -30.79 -9.04 -8.62
C GLU A 7 -29.31 -8.87 -8.95
N ILE A 8 -28.80 -7.65 -8.85
CA ILE A 8 -27.36 -7.42 -8.80
C ILE A 8 -26.96 -7.56 -7.34
N SER A 9 -26.47 -8.74 -7.00
CA SER A 9 -25.81 -9.02 -5.73
C SER A 9 -24.63 -8.06 -5.54
N GLU A 10 -24.71 -7.13 -4.58
CA GLU A 10 -23.55 -6.38 -4.09
C GLU A 10 -22.65 -7.30 -3.24
N PRO A 11 -21.34 -7.39 -3.50
CA PRO A 11 -20.40 -7.97 -2.54
C PRO A 11 -19.40 -6.90 -2.08
N SER A 12 -19.54 -6.34 -0.87
CA SER A 12 -18.50 -5.42 -0.35
C SER A 12 -18.28 -5.36 1.17
N LYS A 13 -19.00 -6.13 2.00
CA LYS A 13 -18.83 -6.11 3.48
C LYS A 13 -17.50 -6.66 4.07
N PRO A 14 -16.80 -7.67 3.52
CA PRO A 14 -15.72 -8.34 4.25
C PRO A 14 -14.50 -7.47 4.58
N LYS A 15 -14.19 -6.48 3.73
CA LYS A 15 -12.93 -5.71 3.84
C LYS A 15 -12.97 -4.65 4.94
N GLU A 16 -14.14 -4.09 5.24
CA GLU A 16 -14.27 -3.05 6.27
C GLU A 16 -14.19 -3.66 7.67
N ASP A 17 -14.81 -4.82 7.87
CA ASP A 17 -14.73 -5.57 9.13
C ASP A 17 -13.30 -6.02 9.42
N GLU A 18 -12.57 -6.53 8.40
CA GLU A 18 -11.16 -6.90 8.53
C GLU A 18 -10.28 -5.69 8.90
N LYS A 19 -10.48 -4.55 8.24
CA LYS A 19 -9.77 -3.31 8.54
C LYS A 19 -9.96 -2.90 10.00
N ALA A 20 -11.20 -2.93 10.51
CA ALA A 20 -11.51 -2.58 11.89
C ALA A 20 -10.83 -3.51 12.90
N ILE A 21 -10.80 -4.82 12.62
CA ILE A 21 -10.10 -5.81 13.44
C ILE A 21 -8.60 -5.51 13.51
N LEU A 22 -7.96 -5.25 12.38
CA LEU A 22 -6.51 -4.96 12.34
C LEU A 22 -6.16 -3.64 13.03
N ILE A 23 -7.03 -2.63 12.95
CA ILE A 23 -6.87 -1.38 13.71
C ILE A 23 -6.95 -1.66 15.22
N ALA A 24 -7.92 -2.49 15.65
CA ALA A 24 -8.02 -2.88 17.05
C ALA A 24 -6.77 -3.65 17.53
N GLU A 25 -6.19 -4.51 16.68
CA GLU A 25 -4.93 -5.19 16.98
C GLU A 25 -3.75 -4.21 17.11
N LEU A 26 -3.64 -3.20 16.24
CA LEU A 26 -2.63 -2.14 16.37
C LEU A 26 -2.77 -1.39 17.71
N GLN A 27 -4.01 -1.07 18.10
CA GLN A 27 -4.31 -0.40 19.36
C GLN A 27 -3.94 -1.26 20.57
N GLN A 28 -4.29 -2.54 20.55
CA GLN A 28 -3.92 -3.50 21.61
C GLN A 28 -2.40 -3.67 21.72
N ALA A 29 -1.69 -3.63 20.61
CA ALA A 29 -0.23 -3.69 20.57
C ALA A 29 0.46 -2.37 20.98
N GLY A 30 -0.30 -1.30 21.25
CA GLY A 30 0.26 0.02 21.59
C GLY A 30 1.01 0.69 20.44
N ILE A 31 0.76 0.27 19.20
CA ILE A 31 1.41 0.85 18.02
C ILE A 31 0.75 2.19 17.73
N LYS A 32 1.54 3.26 17.63
CA LYS A 32 1.03 4.59 17.28
C LYS A 32 0.48 4.61 15.86
N HIS A 33 -0.79 4.98 15.72
CA HIS A 33 -1.50 5.17 14.45
C HIS A 33 -2.66 6.16 14.64
N THR A 34 -3.26 6.61 13.56
CA THR A 34 -4.51 7.39 13.55
C THR A 34 -5.56 6.62 12.76
N PRO A 35 -6.51 5.92 13.42
CA PRO A 35 -7.45 4.99 12.77
C PRO A 35 -8.14 5.54 11.51
N GLU A 36 -8.63 6.78 11.58
CA GLU A 36 -9.39 7.43 10.52
C GLU A 36 -8.52 7.82 9.32
N LYS A 37 -7.19 7.82 9.51
CA LYS A 37 -6.19 8.17 8.48
C LYS A 37 -5.58 6.96 7.83
N ILE A 38 -5.88 5.74 8.28
CA ILE A 38 -5.43 4.51 7.65
C ILE A 38 -6.18 4.31 6.34
N LEU A 39 -5.44 4.37 5.24
CA LEU A 39 -5.95 4.16 3.89
C LEU A 39 -5.97 2.68 3.54
N ARG A 40 -4.90 1.96 3.88
CA ARG A 40 -4.76 0.51 3.69
C ARG A 40 -4.04 -0.11 4.87
N ILE A 41 -4.44 -1.33 5.22
CA ILE A 41 -3.88 -2.13 6.29
C ILE A 41 -4.00 -3.60 5.91
N ALA A 42 -3.01 -4.40 6.29
CA ALA A 42 -3.00 -5.83 6.07
C ALA A 42 -2.14 -6.52 7.12
N LYS A 43 -2.43 -7.79 7.36
CA LYS A 43 -1.60 -8.68 8.17
C LYS A 43 -0.77 -9.57 7.26
N LEU A 44 0.55 -9.61 7.50
CA LEU A 44 1.47 -10.49 6.79
C LEU A 44 1.39 -11.91 7.35
N SER A 45 1.95 -12.88 6.61
CA SER A 45 1.96 -14.30 7.00
C SER A 45 2.74 -14.58 8.29
N ASP A 46 3.69 -13.72 8.65
CA ASP A 46 4.42 -13.76 9.91
C ASP A 46 3.66 -13.11 11.09
N GLY A 47 2.44 -12.62 10.84
CA GLY A 47 1.58 -11.97 11.82
C GLY A 47 1.83 -10.46 11.98
N LYS A 48 2.87 -9.89 11.33
CA LYS A 48 3.12 -8.45 11.38
C LYS A 48 2.02 -7.68 10.63
N ILE A 49 1.49 -6.64 11.25
CA ILE A 49 0.56 -5.72 10.59
C ILE A 49 1.37 -4.65 9.87
N VAL A 50 1.01 -4.38 8.61
CA VAL A 50 1.53 -3.27 7.82
C VAL A 50 0.39 -2.33 7.43
N PHE A 51 0.65 -1.03 7.47
CA PHE A 51 -0.40 -0.03 7.21
C PHE A 51 0.15 1.24 6.55
N LEU A 52 -0.66 1.82 5.68
CA LEU A 52 -0.42 3.10 5.03
C LEU A 52 -1.45 4.11 5.51
N GLU A 53 -0.99 5.23 6.04
CA GLU A 53 -1.83 6.38 6.37
C GLU A 53 -1.74 7.48 5.30
N GLU A 54 -2.67 8.43 5.35
CA GLU A 54 -2.54 9.71 4.64
C GLU A 54 -1.16 10.36 4.89
N GLY A 55 -0.71 10.32 6.15
CA GLY A 55 0.58 10.87 6.57
C GLY A 55 0.67 12.40 6.40
N LYS A 56 1.87 12.90 6.13
CA LYS A 56 2.16 14.33 6.01
C LYS A 56 3.27 14.61 5.00
N GLY A 57 3.26 15.83 4.47
CA GLY A 57 4.26 16.32 3.53
C GLY A 57 5.52 16.91 4.12
N GLY A 58 6.38 17.45 3.24
CA GLY A 58 7.53 18.28 3.55
C GLY A 58 8.78 17.51 4.03
N LYS A 59 9.73 18.23 4.64
CA LYS A 59 11.09 17.73 4.99
C LYS A 59 11.10 16.48 5.88
N ARG A 60 10.07 16.28 6.70
CA ARG A 60 9.87 15.09 7.55
C ARG A 60 8.60 14.35 7.17
N GLY A 61 8.29 14.35 5.87
CA GLY A 61 7.10 13.73 5.33
C GLY A 61 7.10 12.22 5.51
N SER A 62 5.91 11.65 5.55
CA SER A 62 5.68 10.20 5.53
C SER A 62 4.28 9.88 5.01
N GLY A 63 4.03 8.61 4.70
CA GLY A 63 2.72 8.13 4.23
C GLY A 63 2.38 8.62 2.83
N LEU A 64 1.10 8.55 2.47
CA LEU A 64 0.67 8.83 1.10
C LEU A 64 1.03 10.26 0.65
N LYS A 65 0.84 11.28 1.49
CA LYS A 65 1.15 12.68 1.14
C LYS A 65 2.61 12.86 0.73
N HIS A 66 3.54 12.27 1.49
CA HIS A 66 4.96 12.34 1.14
C HIS A 66 5.27 11.62 -0.18
N ILE A 67 4.63 10.48 -0.42
CA ILE A 67 4.80 9.71 -1.66
C ILE A 67 4.30 10.51 -2.85
N LEU A 68 3.12 11.13 -2.74
CA LEU A 68 2.55 11.93 -3.82
C LEU A 68 3.42 13.16 -4.10
N GLU A 69 3.81 13.91 -3.07
CA GLU A 69 4.63 15.11 -3.21
C GLU A 69 5.95 14.87 -3.96
N ASN A 70 6.57 13.69 -3.78
CA ASN A 70 7.90 13.42 -4.32
C ASN A 70 7.88 12.50 -5.55
N HIS A 71 6.87 11.65 -5.71
CA HIS A 71 6.89 10.56 -6.70
C HIS A 71 5.59 10.38 -7.49
N GLN A 72 4.58 11.24 -7.31
CA GLN A 72 3.29 11.10 -8.02
C GLN A 72 3.45 11.04 -9.54
N GLN A 73 4.24 11.94 -10.11
CA GLN A 73 4.43 11.99 -11.57
C GLN A 73 5.12 10.71 -12.07
N GLU A 74 6.13 10.23 -11.36
CA GLU A 74 6.85 9.02 -11.74
C GLU A 74 5.95 7.77 -11.69
N PHE A 75 5.10 7.65 -10.66
CA PHE A 75 4.09 6.60 -10.59
C PHE A 75 3.04 6.73 -11.70
N ALA A 76 2.60 7.95 -12.01
CA ALA A 76 1.63 8.19 -13.07
C ALA A 76 2.15 7.72 -14.44
N THR A 77 3.45 7.90 -14.73
CA THR A 77 4.05 7.36 -15.96
C THR A 77 3.96 5.83 -16.09
N ARG A 78 3.78 5.13 -14.96
CA ARG A 78 3.59 3.67 -14.88
C ARG A 78 2.13 3.25 -14.77
N GLY A 79 1.20 4.20 -14.86
CA GLY A 79 -0.24 3.97 -14.75
C GLY A 79 -0.75 3.82 -13.31
N LEU A 80 0.04 4.24 -12.32
CA LEU A 80 -0.38 4.28 -10.92
C LEU A 80 -0.70 5.74 -10.56
N CYS A 81 -1.97 6.02 -10.34
CA CYS A 81 -2.46 7.34 -9.96
C CYS A 81 -2.85 7.36 -8.48
N GLU A 82 -3.12 8.54 -7.93
CA GLU A 82 -3.40 8.73 -6.50
C GLU A 82 -4.48 7.78 -5.94
N THR A 83 -5.51 7.47 -6.73
CA THR A 83 -6.63 6.63 -6.28
C THR A 83 -6.27 5.14 -6.15
N ASN A 84 -5.35 4.63 -6.98
CA ASN A 84 -4.97 3.21 -6.98
C ASN A 84 -3.58 2.94 -6.36
N LEU A 85 -2.81 4.00 -6.11
CA LEU A 85 -1.46 3.90 -5.55
C LEU A 85 -1.45 3.27 -4.14
N PRO A 86 -2.37 3.59 -3.21
CA PRO A 86 -2.44 2.90 -1.91
C PRO A 86 -2.62 1.38 -2.03
N ASP A 87 -3.48 0.93 -2.95
CA ASP A 87 -3.69 -0.49 -3.24
C ASP A 87 -2.45 -1.16 -3.81
N ALA A 88 -1.78 -0.50 -4.76
CA ALA A 88 -0.56 -1.02 -5.35
C ALA A 88 0.58 -1.15 -4.31
N ILE A 89 0.71 -0.17 -3.42
CA ILE A 89 1.73 -0.18 -2.36
C ILE A 89 1.45 -1.27 -1.33
N ILE A 90 0.21 -1.42 -0.86
CA ILE A 90 -0.09 -2.47 0.13
C ILE A 90 0.09 -3.86 -0.51
N ASN A 91 -0.34 -4.05 -1.77
CA ASN A 91 -0.14 -5.30 -2.50
C ASN A 91 1.35 -5.61 -2.72
N ALA A 92 2.18 -4.59 -2.96
CA ALA A 92 3.62 -4.76 -3.06
C ALA A 92 4.20 -5.43 -1.79
N VAL A 93 3.81 -4.96 -0.61
CA VAL A 93 4.33 -5.47 0.66
C VAL A 93 3.72 -6.83 1.04
N THR A 94 2.46 -7.08 0.69
CA THR A 94 1.73 -8.29 1.12
C THR A 94 1.86 -9.48 0.17
N GLN A 95 1.99 -9.21 -1.13
CA GLN A 95 1.95 -10.23 -2.20
C GLN A 95 3.16 -10.17 -3.13
N GLY A 96 3.99 -9.12 -3.03
CA GLY A 96 5.08 -8.90 -3.94
C GLY A 96 6.26 -9.83 -3.72
N GLU A 97 6.90 -10.20 -4.83
CA GLU A 97 8.19 -10.87 -4.83
C GLU A 97 9.29 -9.81 -4.65
N ILE A 98 10.19 -9.98 -3.69
CA ILE A 98 11.37 -9.11 -3.58
C ILE A 98 12.36 -9.51 -4.67
N VAL A 99 12.64 -8.59 -5.60
CA VAL A 99 13.48 -8.86 -6.78
C VAL A 99 14.80 -8.11 -6.80
N ASP A 100 14.93 -7.04 -6.02
CA ASP A 100 16.16 -6.25 -5.89
C ASP A 100 16.06 -5.35 -4.64
N TYR A 101 17.10 -4.60 -4.33
CA TYR A 101 17.15 -3.61 -3.25
C TYR A 101 17.69 -2.26 -3.75
N GLN A 102 16.96 -1.19 -3.42
CA GLN A 102 17.40 0.18 -3.61
C GLN A 102 18.18 0.68 -2.39
N GLN A 103 19.22 1.49 -2.63
CA GLN A 103 20.16 1.94 -1.61
C GLN A 103 20.71 0.72 -0.82
N THR A 104 20.90 0.85 0.49
CA THR A 104 21.47 -0.24 1.31
C THR A 104 20.43 -1.30 1.68
N ASN A 105 19.14 -0.97 1.79
CA ASN A 105 18.17 -1.93 2.36
C ASN A 105 16.68 -1.66 2.04
N ARG A 106 16.34 -0.92 0.97
CA ARG A 106 14.92 -0.73 0.59
C ARG A 106 14.50 -1.82 -0.41
N PRO A 107 13.69 -2.82 -0.03
CA PRO A 107 13.28 -3.87 -0.94
C PRO A 107 12.47 -3.31 -2.11
N ILE A 108 12.73 -3.85 -3.30
CA ILE A 108 11.97 -3.62 -4.51
C ILE A 108 11.08 -4.83 -4.73
N TYR A 109 9.78 -4.61 -4.64
CA TYR A 109 8.76 -5.62 -4.86
C TYR A 109 8.32 -5.61 -6.32
N LYS A 110 8.14 -6.80 -6.88
CA LYS A 110 7.50 -7.05 -8.16
C LYS A 110 6.08 -7.57 -7.92
N ILE A 111 5.10 -6.90 -8.51
CA ILE A 111 3.69 -7.31 -8.48
C ILE A 111 3.08 -7.24 -9.88
N SER A 112 2.05 -8.05 -10.12
CA SER A 112 1.09 -7.81 -11.20
C SER A 112 -0.05 -6.95 -10.65
N PHE A 113 -0.20 -5.74 -11.16
CA PHE A 113 -1.26 -4.82 -10.73
C PHE A 113 -1.85 -4.12 -11.95
N ASN A 114 -3.18 -4.13 -12.08
CA ASN A 114 -3.91 -3.65 -13.28
C ASN A 114 -3.33 -4.23 -14.58
N ASN A 115 -3.08 -5.54 -14.61
CA ASN A 115 -2.50 -6.27 -15.74
C ASN A 115 -1.13 -5.77 -16.21
N LYS A 116 -0.40 -5.05 -15.35
CA LYS A 116 0.95 -4.56 -15.60
C LYS A 116 1.89 -5.02 -14.49
N ILE A 117 3.11 -5.38 -14.88
CA ILE A 117 4.18 -5.59 -13.90
C ILE A 117 4.59 -4.23 -13.34
N GLN A 118 4.50 -4.09 -12.02
CA GLN A 118 4.97 -2.93 -11.29
C GLN A 118 6.18 -3.33 -10.45
N LEU A 119 7.19 -2.46 -10.45
CA LEU A 119 8.32 -2.51 -9.52
C LEU A 119 8.18 -1.34 -8.56
N ILE A 120 8.03 -1.63 -7.27
CA ILE A 120 7.77 -0.63 -6.23
C ILE A 120 8.78 -0.85 -5.11
N ALA A 121 9.62 0.16 -4.86
CA ALA A 121 10.50 0.18 -3.70
C ALA A 121 9.71 0.74 -2.52
N VAL A 122 9.65 0.00 -1.40
CA VAL A 122 8.83 0.40 -0.24
C VAL A 122 9.67 0.43 1.03
N THR A 123 9.57 1.53 1.78
CA THR A 123 10.12 1.64 3.14
C THR A 123 9.00 1.40 4.14
N VAL A 124 9.11 0.30 4.89
CA VAL A 124 8.24 -0.03 6.02
C VAL A 124 9.05 0.18 7.30
N ALA A 125 8.52 0.96 8.23
CA ALA A 125 9.13 1.11 9.55
C ALA A 125 8.97 -0.16 10.40
N ASP A 126 9.72 -0.25 11.49
CA ASP A 126 9.72 -1.43 12.37
C ASP A 126 8.31 -1.76 12.89
N ASN A 127 7.51 -0.73 13.19
CA ASN A 127 6.13 -0.86 13.65
C ASN A 127 5.10 -1.19 12.54
N GLY A 128 5.53 -1.40 11.30
CA GLY A 128 4.65 -1.71 10.16
C GLY A 128 4.13 -0.51 9.38
N TYR A 129 4.43 0.71 9.80
CA TYR A 129 4.01 1.91 9.08
C TYR A 129 4.76 2.07 7.75
N ILE A 130 4.02 2.23 6.66
CA ILE A 130 4.59 2.51 5.33
C ILE A 130 4.97 4.00 5.28
N VAL A 131 6.27 4.26 5.35
CA VAL A 131 6.81 5.62 5.42
C VAL A 131 6.88 6.27 4.04
N CYS A 132 7.33 5.51 3.05
CA CYS A 132 7.64 6.00 1.71
C CYS A 132 7.56 4.85 0.71
N ALA A 133 7.22 5.18 -0.52
CA ALA A 133 7.32 4.29 -1.68
C ALA A 133 7.74 5.13 -2.88
N ASN A 134 8.54 4.54 -3.75
CA ASN A 134 8.90 5.14 -5.03
C ASN A 134 8.95 4.07 -6.11
N PRO A 135 8.90 4.46 -7.39
CA PRO A 135 9.01 3.50 -8.46
C PRO A 135 10.39 2.82 -8.42
N GLY A 136 10.42 1.49 -8.42
CA GLY A 136 11.63 0.68 -8.43
C GLY A 136 12.17 0.44 -9.85
N SER A 137 13.42 0.01 -9.96
CA SER A 137 14.02 -0.50 -11.19
C SER A 137 14.98 -1.63 -10.84
N LEU A 138 15.12 -2.60 -11.75
CA LEU A 138 16.14 -3.63 -11.61
C LEU A 138 17.50 -3.03 -12.00
N ARG A 139 18.53 -3.29 -11.20
CA ARG A 139 19.90 -3.04 -11.67
C ARG A 139 20.13 -3.95 -12.87
N ARG A 140 20.47 -3.37 -14.03
CA ARG A 140 20.93 -4.17 -15.16
C ARG A 140 22.22 -4.87 -14.72
N SER A 141 22.26 -6.19 -14.84
CA SER A 141 23.51 -6.94 -14.85
C SER A 141 24.42 -6.30 -15.90
N ARG A 142 25.63 -5.90 -15.47
CA ARG A 142 26.70 -5.52 -16.39
C ARG A 142 27.23 -6.76 -17.09
#